data_AF-I3S243-F1
#
_entry.id   AF-I3S243-F1
#
_cell.length_a   1.000
_cell.length_b   1.000
_cell.length_c   1.000
_cell.angle_alpha   90.00
_cell.angle_beta   90.00
_cell.angle_gamma   90.00
#
_symmetry.space_group_name_H-M   'P 1'
#
loop_
_entity.id
_entity.type
_entity.pdbx_description
1 polymer ?
#
loop_
_entity_poly.entity_id
_entity_poly.type
_entity_poly.pdbx_seq_one_letter_code
_entity_poly.pdbx_strand_id
1 'polypeptide(L)'
;MIDGGDFDGAKAYKDSKVCNMLTMQEFHRRYHEETGITFASLYPGCIATTGLFREHIPLFRTLFPPFQKYITKGYVSEDEAGKRLAQVVSDPSLTKSGVYWSWNKASASFENQLSQEASDVEKARKVWEVSEKLVGLA
;
A
#
# COMPACT_ATOMS: atom_id res chain seq x y z
N MET A 1 -7.46 -0.91 -12.96
CA MET A 1 -6.65 -2.13 -13.06
C MET A 1 -6.13 -2.29 -14.46
N ILE A 2 -5.10 -3.12 -14.63
CA ILE A 2 -4.40 -3.38 -15.90
C ILE A 2 -5.42 -3.92 -16.91
N ASP A 3 -5.98 -3.02 -17.70
CA ASP A 3 -7.15 -3.20 -18.56
C ASP A 3 -6.79 -3.16 -20.05
N GLY A 4 -5.51 -2.95 -20.37
CA GLY A 4 -5.01 -2.90 -21.75
C GLY A 4 -5.35 -1.60 -22.49
N GLY A 5 -5.82 -0.56 -21.79
CA GLY A 5 -6.03 0.76 -22.38
C GLY A 5 -4.73 1.51 -22.69
N ASP A 6 -4.88 2.73 -23.20
CA ASP A 6 -3.75 3.63 -23.48
C ASP A 6 -2.95 3.94 -22.20
N PHE A 7 -1.66 4.24 -22.37
CA PHE A 7 -0.79 4.53 -21.24
C PHE A 7 -1.15 5.85 -20.55
N ASP A 8 -1.48 5.75 -19.26
CA ASP A 8 -1.58 6.86 -18.31
C ASP A 8 -0.67 6.56 -17.11
N GLY A 9 0.31 7.43 -16.84
CA GLY A 9 1.28 7.23 -15.78
C GLY A 9 0.70 7.22 -14.37
N ALA A 10 -0.34 8.03 -14.11
CA ALA A 10 -1.01 8.06 -12.80
C ALA A 10 -1.86 6.80 -12.59
N LYS A 11 -2.51 6.31 -13.64
CA LYS A 11 -3.21 5.01 -13.63
C LYS A 11 -2.23 3.86 -13.45
N ALA A 12 -1.13 3.82 -14.21
CA ALA A 12 -0.10 2.79 -14.10
C ALA A 12 0.50 2.73 -12.69
N TYR A 13 0.74 3.89 -12.06
CA TYR A 13 1.16 3.96 -10.66
C TYR A 13 0.10 3.32 -9.73
N LYS A 14 -1.18 3.68 -9.86
CA LYS A 14 -2.26 3.10 -9.04
C LYS A 14 -2.41 1.59 -9.26
N ASP A 15 -2.35 1.14 -10.51
CA ASP A 15 -2.42 -0.27 -10.88
C ASP A 15 -1.28 -1.06 -10.22
N SER A 16 -0.04 -0.55 -10.24
CA SER A 16 1.09 -1.21 -9.55
C SER A 16 0.92 -1.25 -8.02
N LYS A 17 0.32 -0.22 -7.40
CA LYS A 17 0.03 -0.25 -5.95
C LYS A 17 -1.06 -1.26 -5.59
N VAL A 18 -2.05 -1.48 -6.46
CA VAL A 18 -3.03 -2.56 -6.26
C VAL A 18 -2.36 -3.93 -6.39
N CYS A 19 -1.43 -4.11 -7.34
CA CYS A 19 -0.64 -5.34 -7.44
C CYS A 19 0.13 -5.65 -6.14
N ASN A 20 0.68 -4.66 -5.44
CA ASN A 20 1.31 -4.88 -4.14
C ASN A 20 0.32 -5.44 -3.09
N MET A 21 -0.94 -4.97 -3.10
CA MET A 21 -1.96 -5.44 -2.16
C MET A 21 -2.38 -6.87 -2.47
N LEU A 22 -2.65 -7.16 -3.74
CA LEU A 22 -2.96 -8.49 -4.21
C LEU A 22 -1.82 -9.48 -3.92
N THR A 23 -0.57 -9.07 -4.12
CA THR A 23 0.61 -9.88 -3.82
C THR A 23 0.72 -10.21 -2.34
N MET A 24 0.49 -9.22 -1.45
CA MET A 24 0.48 -9.47 0.00
C MET A 24 -0.61 -10.46 0.40
N GLN A 25 -1.81 -10.36 -0.19
CA GLN A 25 -2.91 -11.30 0.04
C GLN A 25 -2.56 -12.72 -0.41
N GLU A 26 -1.85 -12.88 -1.54
CA GLU A 26 -1.36 -14.19 -1.99
C GLU A 26 -0.29 -14.76 -1.07
N PHE A 27 0.66 -13.94 -0.61
CA PHE A 27 1.65 -14.38 0.36
C PHE A 27 1.00 -14.89 1.65
N HIS A 28 0.03 -14.13 2.17
CA HIS A 28 -0.77 -14.56 3.31
C HIS A 28 -1.45 -15.92 3.05
N ARG A 29 -2.22 -16.03 1.96
CA ARG A 29 -3.01 -17.22 1.66
C ARG A 29 -2.16 -18.47 1.39
N ARG A 30 -0.99 -18.29 0.75
CA ARG A 30 -0.14 -19.40 0.32
C ARG A 30 0.80 -19.90 1.41
N TYR A 31 1.27 -19.00 2.29
CA TYR A 31 2.41 -19.33 3.16
C TYR A 31 2.19 -19.05 4.64
N HIS A 32 1.18 -18.25 5.04
CA HIS A 32 1.05 -17.88 6.45
C HIS A 32 0.80 -19.09 7.36
N GLU A 33 -0.13 -19.97 6.97
CA GLU A 33 -0.52 -21.13 7.79
C GLU A 33 0.65 -22.11 7.98
N GLU A 34 1.44 -22.35 6.93
CA GLU A 34 2.57 -23.30 6.97
C GLU A 34 3.80 -22.72 7.68
N THR A 35 4.12 -21.45 7.43
CA THR A 35 5.40 -20.86 7.86
C THR A 35 5.30 -20.10 9.19
N GLY A 36 4.09 -19.70 9.59
CA GLY A 36 3.87 -18.77 10.69
C GLY A 36 4.34 -17.34 10.40
N ILE A 37 4.83 -17.03 9.21
CA ILE A 37 5.28 -15.68 8.83
C ILE A 37 4.06 -14.77 8.68
N THR A 38 4.11 -13.59 9.28
CA THR A 38 3.10 -12.55 9.13
C THR A 38 3.34 -11.76 7.84
N PHE A 39 2.32 -11.72 6.98
CA PHE A 39 2.29 -10.91 5.78
C PHE A 39 1.26 -9.80 5.96
N ALA A 40 1.70 -8.54 5.89
CA ALA A 40 0.82 -7.39 6.07
C ALA A 40 1.20 -6.27 5.10
N SER A 41 0.26 -5.38 4.84
CA SER A 41 0.47 -4.13 4.11
C SER A 41 0.25 -2.93 5.01
N LEU A 42 0.78 -1.78 4.60
CA LEU A 42 0.81 -0.57 5.42
C LEU A 42 0.48 0.66 4.57
N TYR A 43 -0.40 1.51 5.09
CA TYR A 43 -0.49 2.92 4.72
C TYR A 43 -0.16 3.79 5.94
N PRO A 44 1.04 4.41 5.97
CA PRO A 44 1.49 5.15 7.14
C PRO A 44 0.86 6.55 7.23
N GLY A 45 0.07 6.97 6.23
CA GLY A 45 -0.43 8.34 6.09
C GLY A 45 0.08 9.01 4.80
N CYS A 46 -0.39 10.23 4.53
CA CYS A 46 0.01 10.97 3.33
C CYS A 46 1.34 11.69 3.56
N ILE A 47 2.42 11.15 3.01
CA ILE A 47 3.75 11.78 3.09
C ILE A 47 3.95 12.70 1.88
N ALA A 48 3.64 13.98 2.05
CA ALA A 48 3.67 14.95 0.95
C ALA A 48 5.05 15.59 0.70
N THR A 49 6.06 15.30 1.54
CA THR A 49 7.41 15.90 1.45
C THR A 49 8.43 15.02 0.73
N THR A 50 8.11 13.75 0.46
CA THR A 50 9.03 12.85 -0.24
C THR A 50 9.25 13.30 -1.69
N GLY A 51 10.34 12.82 -2.29
CA GLY A 51 10.61 13.01 -3.71
C GLY A 51 9.65 12.28 -4.66
N LEU A 52 8.61 11.60 -4.18
CA LEU A 52 7.71 10.79 -5.02
C LEU A 52 6.97 11.61 -6.08
N PHE A 53 6.57 12.83 -5.75
CA PHE A 53 5.85 13.74 -6.66
C PHE A 53 6.73 14.89 -7.19
N ARG A 54 8.06 14.75 -7.16
CA ARG A 54 9.01 15.82 -7.51
C ARG A 54 8.87 16.34 -8.95
N GLU A 55 8.50 15.46 -9.88
CA GLU A 55 8.26 15.77 -11.31
C GLU A 55 6.79 16.07 -11.62
N HIS A 56 5.92 16.10 -10.61
CA HIS A 56 4.51 16.41 -10.83
C HIS A 56 4.32 17.92 -11.12
N ILE A 57 3.18 18.29 -11.72
CA ILE A 57 2.91 19.69 -12.12
C ILE A 57 3.18 20.66 -10.96
N PRO A 58 3.85 21.81 -11.20
CA PRO A 58 4.27 22.74 -10.13
C PRO A 58 3.14 23.13 -9.18
N LEU A 59 1.94 23.39 -9.71
CA LEU A 59 0.77 23.74 -8.92
C LEU A 59 0.38 22.65 -7.91
N PHE A 60 0.46 21.38 -8.31
CA PHE A 60 0.21 20.26 -7.42
C PHE A 60 1.25 20.21 -6.30
N ARG A 61 2.54 20.37 -6.63
CA ARG A 61 3.62 20.35 -5.61
C ARG A 61 3.45 21.46 -4.57
N THR A 62 2.95 22.63 -4.97
CA THR A 62 2.75 23.76 -4.04
C THR A 62 1.45 23.65 -3.24
N LEU A 63 0.35 23.20 -3.84
CA LEU A 63 -0.97 23.19 -3.18
C LEU A 63 -1.29 21.88 -2.46
N PHE A 64 -0.77 20.75 -2.93
CA PHE A 64 -1.11 19.44 -2.36
C PHE A 64 -0.62 19.25 -0.92
N PRO A 65 0.62 19.62 -0.55
CA PRO A 65 1.06 19.51 0.85
C PRO A 65 0.25 20.33 1.85
N PRO A 66 0.01 21.65 1.67
CA PRO A 66 -0.81 22.42 2.60
C PRO A 66 -2.27 21.94 2.58
N PHE A 67 -2.81 21.52 1.44
CA PHE A 67 -4.14 20.92 1.38
C PHE A 67 -4.23 19.63 2.23
N GLN A 68 -3.26 18.73 2.10
CA GLN A 68 -3.22 17.51 2.90
C GLN A 68 -3.01 17.77 4.39
N LYS A 69 -2.23 18.81 4.72
CA LYS A 69 -1.93 19.19 6.10
C LYS A 69 -3.12 19.86 6.80
N TYR A 70 -3.75 20.83 6.14
CA TYR A 70 -4.75 21.70 6.78
C TYR A 70 -6.19 21.27 6.49
N ILE A 71 -6.46 20.65 5.34
CA ILE A 71 -7.82 20.29 4.90
C ILE A 71 -8.13 18.82 5.17
N THR A 72 -7.44 17.90 4.50
CA THR A 72 -7.70 16.46 4.70
C THR A 72 -7.18 15.98 6.07
N LYS A 73 -6.19 16.69 6.63
CA LYS A 73 -5.47 16.32 7.86
C LYS A 73 -4.88 14.91 7.77
N GLY A 74 -4.58 14.45 6.56
CA GLY A 74 -3.97 13.16 6.28
C GLY A 74 -2.44 13.20 6.24
N TYR A 75 -1.86 14.40 6.30
CA TYR A 75 -0.41 14.60 6.26
C TYR A 75 0.31 13.94 7.44
N VAL A 76 1.43 13.28 7.15
CA VAL A 76 2.40 12.78 8.13
C VAL A 76 3.82 13.13 7.68
N SER A 77 4.73 13.35 8.62
CA SER A 77 6.15 13.52 8.30
C SER A 77 6.79 12.17 7.91
N GLU A 78 7.95 12.24 7.25
CA GLU A 78 8.75 11.06 6.94
C GLU A 78 9.19 10.30 8.20
N ASP A 79 9.59 11.02 9.25
CA ASP A 79 9.96 10.46 10.55
C ASP A 79 8.78 9.70 11.21
N GLU A 80 7.59 10.30 11.22
CA GLU A 80 6.38 9.65 11.75
C GLU A 80 5.99 8.42 10.92
N ALA A 81 6.07 8.51 9.59
CA ALA A 81 5.82 7.36 8.73
C ALA A 81 6.83 6.23 8.97
N GLY A 82 8.10 6.56 9.21
CA GLY A 82 9.15 5.61 9.59
C GLY A 82 8.87 4.94 10.93
N LYS A 83 8.41 5.69 11.94
CA LYS A 83 8.00 5.13 13.24
C LYS A 83 6.84 4.16 13.10
N ARG A 84 5.85 4.46 12.25
CA ARG A 84 4.71 3.56 11.98
C ARG A 84 5.15 2.27 11.29
N LEU A 85 6.09 2.37 10.33
CA LEU A 85 6.70 1.19 9.73
C LEU A 85 7.42 0.34 10.78
N ALA A 86 8.26 0.95 11.61
CA ALA A 86 8.93 0.25 12.71
C ALA A 86 7.91 -0.43 13.64
N GLN A 87 6.81 0.25 13.96
CA GLN A 87 5.73 -0.31 14.78
C GLN A 87 5.13 -1.58 14.14
N VAL A 88 4.77 -1.57 12.85
CA VAL A 88 4.24 -2.76 12.16
C VAL A 88 5.21 -3.94 12.23
N VAL A 89 6.51 -3.67 12.14
CA VAL A 89 7.54 -4.72 12.12
C VAL A 89 7.82 -5.28 13.51
N SER A 90 7.80 -4.46 14.57
CA SER A 90 8.30 -4.84 15.90
C SER A 90 7.25 -4.94 17.00
N ASP A 91 6.07 -4.33 16.85
CA ASP A 91 5.04 -4.30 17.90
C ASP A 91 4.29 -5.63 17.98
N PRO A 92 4.32 -6.34 19.12
CA PRO A 92 3.63 -7.63 19.29
C PRO A 92 2.12 -7.55 19.05
N SER A 93 1.52 -6.37 19.18
CA SER A 93 0.09 -6.14 18.93
C SER A 93 -0.28 -6.08 17.44
N LEU A 94 0.69 -5.94 16.53
CA LEU A 94 0.48 -5.80 15.08
C LEU A 94 0.92 -7.04 14.28
N THR A 95 0.83 -8.21 14.90
CA THR A 95 1.29 -9.49 14.35
C THR A 95 0.29 -10.21 13.46
N LYS A 96 -0.93 -9.68 13.32
CA LYS A 96 -1.98 -10.29 12.48
C LYS A 96 -1.58 -10.29 11.01
N SER A 97 -1.71 -11.44 10.35
CA SER A 97 -1.40 -11.63 8.92
C SER A 97 -2.63 -11.36 8.04
N GLY A 98 -2.41 -11.07 6.75
CA GLY A 98 -3.45 -10.79 5.76
C GLY A 98 -4.08 -9.40 5.89
N VAL A 99 -3.51 -8.52 6.71
CA VAL A 99 -4.11 -7.23 7.07
C VAL A 99 -3.50 -6.06 6.32
N TYR A 100 -4.25 -4.97 6.30
CA TYR A 100 -3.81 -3.66 5.82
C TYR A 100 -3.84 -2.67 6.97
N TRP A 101 -2.67 -2.35 7.52
CA TRP A 101 -2.53 -1.43 8.64
C TRP A 101 -2.64 0.02 8.19
N SER A 102 -3.42 0.82 8.93
CA SER A 102 -3.55 2.26 8.74
C SER A 102 -3.62 2.96 10.11
N TRP A 103 -3.45 4.28 10.12
CA TRP A 103 -3.43 5.10 11.33
C TRP A 103 -4.52 6.15 11.29
N ASN A 104 -5.22 6.32 12.41
CA ASN A 104 -6.17 7.42 12.58
C ASN A 104 -5.48 8.65 13.20
N LYS A 105 -6.28 9.71 13.41
CA LYS A 105 -5.79 11.00 13.93
C LYS A 105 -5.22 10.94 15.36
N ALA A 106 -5.53 9.90 16.12
CA ALA A 106 -5.03 9.70 17.48
C ALA A 106 -3.79 8.79 17.54
N SER A 107 -3.14 8.55 16.39
CA SER A 107 -1.98 7.65 16.24
C SER A 107 -2.24 6.19 16.63
N ALA A 108 -3.51 5.80 16.77
CA ALA A 108 -3.87 4.39 16.92
C ALA A 108 -3.89 3.72 15.55
N SER A 109 -3.14 2.63 15.43
CA SER A 109 -3.19 1.72 14.30
C SER A 109 -4.52 0.96 14.28
N PHE A 110 -5.03 0.66 13.09
CA PHE A 110 -6.24 -0.14 12.90
C PHE A 110 -6.15 -0.96 11.61
N GLU A 111 -6.92 -2.05 11.56
CA GLU A 111 -7.09 -2.85 10.35
C GLU A 111 -8.02 -2.11 9.39
N ASN A 112 -7.46 -1.69 8.25
CA ASN A 112 -8.17 -0.93 7.25
C ASN A 112 -8.87 -1.86 6.25
N GLN A 113 -10.03 -1.42 5.76
CA GLN A 113 -10.80 -2.17 4.79
C GLN A 113 -10.14 -2.09 3.40
N LEU A 114 -9.93 -3.24 2.77
CA LEU A 114 -9.47 -3.31 1.39
C LEU A 114 -10.57 -2.86 0.43
N SER A 115 -10.18 -2.28 -0.70
CA SER A 115 -11.11 -2.03 -1.80
C SER A 115 -11.57 -3.36 -2.41
N GLN A 116 -12.75 -3.36 -3.05
CA GLN A 116 -13.26 -4.54 -3.76
C GLN A 116 -12.22 -5.13 -4.72
N GLU A 117 -11.49 -4.26 -5.41
CA GLU A 117 -10.45 -4.64 -6.36
C GLU A 117 -9.24 -5.31 -5.70
N ALA A 118 -8.84 -4.83 -4.50
CA ALA A 118 -7.72 -5.38 -3.74
C ALA A 118 -8.10 -6.61 -2.90
N SER A 119 -9.39 -6.88 -2.72
CA SER A 119 -9.93 -8.07 -2.05
C SER A 119 -10.36 -9.19 -3.02
N ASP A 120 -10.16 -9.01 -4.32
CA ASP A 120 -10.55 -9.98 -5.35
C ASP A 120 -9.55 -11.15 -5.42
N VAL A 121 -9.98 -12.31 -4.92
CA VAL A 121 -9.18 -13.53 -4.81
C VAL A 121 -8.73 -14.06 -6.17
N GLU A 122 -9.61 -14.04 -7.18
CA GLU A 122 -9.27 -14.57 -8.51
C GLU A 122 -8.30 -13.65 -9.24
N LYS A 123 -8.47 -12.33 -9.05
CA LYS A 123 -7.52 -11.34 -9.56
C LYS A 123 -6.16 -11.47 -8.89
N ALA A 124 -6.12 -11.71 -7.58
CA ALA A 124 -4.88 -11.93 -6.84
C ALA A 124 -4.13 -13.16 -7.36
N ARG A 125 -4.83 -14.29 -7.55
CA ARG A 125 -4.26 -15.52 -8.12
C ARG A 125 -3.70 -15.28 -9.53
N LYS A 126 -4.46 -14.61 -10.39
CA LYS A 126 -4.02 -14.30 -11.76
C LYS A 126 -2.80 -13.38 -11.79
N VAL A 127 -2.76 -12.36 -10.93
CA VAL A 127 -1.59 -11.47 -10.83
C VAL A 127 -0.36 -12.26 -10.39
N TRP A 128 -0.49 -13.19 -9.43
CA TRP A 128 0.60 -14.05 -9.00
C TRP A 128 1.16 -14.90 -10.14
N GLU A 129 0.31 -15.70 -10.80
CA GLU A 129 0.70 -16.61 -11.88
C GLU A 129 1.34 -15.89 -13.07
N VAL A 130 0.81 -14.72 -13.44
CA VAL A 130 1.41 -13.91 -14.51
C VAL A 130 2.74 -13.31 -14.05
N SER A 131 2.83 -12.84 -12.81
CA SER A 131 4.06 -12.26 -12.27
C SER A 131 5.19 -13.29 -12.23
N GLU A 132 4.92 -14.53 -11.78
CA GLU A 132 5.91 -15.61 -11.76
C GLU A 132 6.53 -15.85 -13.15
N LYS A 133 5.70 -15.90 -14.21
CA LYS A 133 6.18 -16.03 -15.59
C LYS A 133 7.00 -14.82 -16.04
N LEU A 134 6.55 -13.61 -15.70
CA LEU A 134 7.24 -12.37 -16.07
C LEU A 134 8.62 -12.24 -15.41
N VAL A 135 8.82 -12.83 -14.22
CA VAL A 135 10.10 -12.81 -13.51
C VAL A 135 10.88 -14.13 -13.63
N GLY A 136 10.44 -15.08 -14.46
CA GLY A 136 11.16 -16.33 -14.74
C GLY A 136 11.17 -17.35 -13.59
N LEU A 137 10.15 -17.32 -12.72
CA LEU A 137 9.96 -18.30 -11.64
C LEU A 137 9.02 -19.45 -12.03
N ALA A 138 8.37 -19.36 -13.20
CA ALA A 138 7.46 -20.36 -13.77
C ALA A 138 7.61 -20.45 -15.30
#